data_AF-A0A959GQX3-F1
#
_entry.id   AF-A0A959GQX3-F1
#
_cell.length_a   1.000
_cell.length_b   1.000
_cell.length_c   1.000
_cell.angle_alpha   90.00
_cell.angle_beta   90.00
_cell.angle_gamma   90.00
#
_symmetry.space_group_name_H-M   'P 1'
#
loop_
_entity.id
_entity.type
_entity.pdbx_description
1 polymer ?
#
loop_
_entity_poly.entity_id
_entity_poly.type
_entity_poly.pdbx_seq_one_letter_code
_entity_poly.pdbx_strand_id
1 'polypeptide(L)'
;MLSIFRPAIALILLTAISIQPAHSQPKGEGLSLPHIFSDHMVLQRGQAIKVWGWAAPDETIKVALGQQTSIARSDDDGAWAVELPAMAAGGPYELAVSGQSGAIRLQDVLVGEVWICSGQSNMEWPVSLADDAEQEISRADYPQIRLFTVPRDMNTKPLKNTLPAQWARCSPATVGDFSAVGYFFGQHLWENLGVPIGLVDASW
;
A
#
# COMPACT_ATOMS: atom_id res chain seq x y z
N MET A 1 -23.84 -30.32 74.55
CA MET A 1 -23.30 -30.70 73.23
C MET A 1 -22.73 -29.43 72.60
N LEU A 2 -21.49 -29.48 72.12
CA LEU A 2 -20.51 -28.38 72.04
C LEU A 2 -20.90 -27.14 71.18
N SER A 3 -20.40 -25.98 71.65
CA SER A 3 -20.26 -24.69 70.96
C SER A 3 -19.26 -24.76 69.80
N ILE A 4 -19.59 -24.17 68.64
CA ILE A 4 -18.61 -23.75 67.63
C ILE A 4 -19.07 -22.44 66.97
N PHE A 5 -18.51 -21.31 67.43
CA PHE A 5 -18.40 -20.08 66.65
C PHE A 5 -17.18 -20.20 65.72
N ARG A 6 -17.31 -19.84 64.44
CA ARG A 6 -16.19 -19.63 63.52
C ARG A 6 -16.32 -18.23 62.88
N PRO A 7 -15.34 -17.33 63.04
CA PRO A 7 -15.33 -16.09 62.28
C PRO A 7 -14.75 -16.36 60.88
N ALA A 8 -15.37 -15.81 59.84
CA ALA A 8 -14.84 -15.80 58.49
C ALA A 8 -13.80 -14.68 58.37
N ILE A 9 -12.57 -15.03 57.97
CA ILE A 9 -11.49 -14.08 57.67
C ILE A 9 -11.69 -13.60 56.23
N ALA A 10 -11.91 -12.30 56.03
CA ALA A 10 -11.95 -11.68 54.72
C ALA A 10 -10.50 -11.40 54.25
N LEU A 11 -10.07 -12.06 53.18
CA LEU A 11 -8.77 -11.86 52.54
C LEU A 11 -8.90 -10.75 51.48
N ILE A 12 -8.34 -9.57 51.76
CA ILE A 12 -8.26 -8.47 50.80
C ILE A 12 -7.01 -8.69 49.93
N LEU A 13 -7.20 -9.07 48.66
CA LEU A 13 -6.12 -9.11 47.67
C LEU A 13 -5.86 -7.68 47.15
N LEU A 14 -4.70 -7.12 47.51
CA LEU A 14 -4.14 -5.91 46.89
C LEU A 14 -3.46 -6.31 45.58
N THR A 15 -4.09 -5.98 44.44
CA THR A 15 -3.46 -6.10 43.12
C THR A 15 -2.51 -4.93 42.91
N ALA A 16 -1.21 -5.22 42.85
CA ALA A 16 -0.19 -4.26 42.43
C ALA A 16 -0.32 -3.98 40.93
N ILE A 17 -0.64 -2.75 40.56
CA ILE A 17 -0.65 -2.28 39.17
C ILE A 17 0.80 -2.02 38.78
N SER A 18 1.42 -2.95 38.04
CA SER A 18 2.70 -2.71 37.38
C SER A 18 2.51 -1.74 36.23
N ILE A 19 3.00 -0.51 36.40
CA ILE A 19 3.12 0.46 35.30
C ILE A 19 4.25 -0.02 34.40
N GLN A 20 3.90 -0.56 33.23
CA GLN A 20 4.90 -0.86 32.21
C GLN A 20 5.32 0.44 31.52
N PRO A 21 6.63 0.65 31.27
CA PRO A 21 7.09 1.80 30.51
C PRO A 21 6.51 1.76 29.10
N ALA A 22 5.99 2.91 28.65
CA ALA A 22 5.57 3.11 27.27
C ALA A 22 6.77 2.84 26.36
N HIS A 23 6.63 1.87 25.45
CA HIS A 23 7.64 1.61 24.44
C HIS A 23 7.67 2.80 23.48
N SER A 24 8.66 3.69 23.62
CA SER A 24 8.96 4.72 22.64
C SER A 24 9.25 4.06 21.29
N GLN A 25 8.39 4.35 20.31
CA GLN A 25 8.53 3.89 18.93
C GLN A 25 9.84 4.41 18.33
N PRO A 26 10.44 3.68 17.37
CA PRO A 26 11.64 4.16 16.68
C PRO A 26 11.32 5.47 15.97
N LYS A 27 12.07 6.53 16.32
CA LYS A 27 12.09 7.80 15.55
C LYS A 27 12.51 7.48 14.12
N GLY A 28 11.74 7.95 13.13
CA GLY A 28 11.96 7.64 11.71
C GLY A 28 13.42 7.84 11.29
N GLU A 29 14.05 6.78 10.78
CA GLU A 29 15.48 6.75 10.39
C GLU A 29 15.78 7.47 9.07
N GLY A 30 14.79 8.18 8.49
CA GLY A 30 14.92 8.95 7.26
C GLY A 30 13.63 8.99 6.45
N LEU A 31 13.62 9.80 5.39
CA LEU A 31 12.52 9.89 4.45
C LEU A 31 12.22 8.52 3.81
N SER A 32 10.99 8.05 3.92
CA SER A 32 10.52 6.79 3.36
C SER A 32 9.05 6.85 2.95
N LEU A 33 8.66 5.96 2.03
CA LEU A 33 7.30 5.81 1.54
C LEU A 33 6.79 4.38 1.80
N PRO A 34 5.47 4.18 1.96
CA PRO A 34 4.87 2.85 1.92
C PRO A 34 5.17 2.15 0.58
N HIS A 35 5.27 0.82 0.58
CA HIS A 35 5.71 0.05 -0.59
C HIS A 35 4.76 0.14 -1.80
N ILE A 36 3.50 0.53 -1.58
CA ILE A 36 2.55 0.83 -2.65
C ILE A 36 3.05 1.97 -3.56
N PHE A 37 3.88 2.87 -3.03
CA PHE A 37 4.60 3.86 -3.82
C PHE A 37 5.92 3.26 -4.28
N SER A 38 5.96 2.83 -5.54
CA SER A 38 7.17 2.35 -6.19
C SER A 38 7.17 2.77 -7.67
N ASP A 39 8.27 2.50 -8.37
CA ASP A 39 8.34 2.65 -9.82
C ASP A 39 7.20 1.87 -10.48
N HIS A 40 6.78 2.34 -11.66
CA HIS A 40 5.67 1.74 -12.41
C HIS A 40 4.30 1.81 -11.72
N MET A 41 4.09 2.58 -10.66
CA MET A 41 2.75 2.66 -10.05
C MET A 41 1.70 3.37 -10.92
N VAL A 42 0.43 3.17 -10.57
CA VAL A 42 -0.71 3.91 -11.11
C VAL A 42 -1.44 4.65 -9.98
N LEU A 43 -1.69 5.94 -10.16
CA LEU A 43 -2.41 6.80 -9.24
C LEU A 43 -3.83 7.09 -9.77
N GLN A 44 -4.81 7.22 -8.89
CA GLN A 44 -6.19 7.49 -9.28
C GLN A 44 -6.35 8.89 -9.89
N ARG A 45 -6.97 8.98 -11.06
CA ARG A 45 -7.31 10.21 -11.76
C ARG A 45 -8.58 10.86 -11.20
N GLY A 46 -8.77 12.15 -11.49
CA GLY A 46 -10.04 12.85 -11.24
C GLY A 46 -10.36 13.17 -9.79
N GLN A 47 -9.43 12.88 -8.86
CA GLN A 47 -9.51 13.27 -7.46
C GLN A 47 -8.14 13.73 -6.95
N ALA A 48 -8.12 14.41 -5.80
CA ALA A 48 -6.87 14.80 -5.15
C ALA A 48 -5.97 13.56 -4.92
N ILE A 49 -4.70 13.68 -5.27
CA ILE A 49 -3.73 12.59 -5.15
C ILE A 49 -3.07 12.70 -3.79
N LYS A 50 -3.39 11.76 -2.90
CA LYS A 50 -2.79 11.68 -1.57
C LYS A 50 -1.45 10.96 -1.63
N VAL A 51 -0.40 11.61 -1.14
CA VAL A 51 0.93 11.00 -0.97
C VAL A 51 1.31 11.12 0.50
N TRP A 52 1.79 10.03 1.09
CA TRP A 52 2.13 9.98 2.51
C TRP A 52 3.35 9.11 2.74
N GLY A 53 3.95 9.26 3.91
CA GLY A 53 5.11 8.48 4.31
C GLY A 53 5.60 8.82 5.69
N TRP A 54 6.87 8.52 5.93
CA TRP A 54 7.56 8.81 7.17
C TRP A 54 8.83 9.59 6.91
N ALA A 55 9.24 10.40 7.87
CA ALA A 55 10.47 11.20 7.86
C ALA A 55 10.92 11.47 9.30
N ALA A 56 11.99 12.25 9.51
CA ALA A 56 12.30 12.73 10.85
C ALA A 56 11.16 13.64 11.35
N PRO A 57 10.86 13.70 12.66
CA PRO A 57 9.85 14.62 13.18
C PRO A 57 10.13 16.08 12.83
N ASP A 58 9.07 16.87 12.62
CA ASP A 58 9.15 18.32 12.35
C ASP A 58 9.85 18.69 11.03
N GLU A 59 10.06 17.72 10.14
CA GLU A 59 10.74 17.83 8.85
C GLU A 59 9.81 18.37 7.76
N THR A 60 10.32 19.24 6.88
CA THR A 60 9.54 19.79 5.76
C THR A 60 9.72 18.93 4.53
N ILE A 61 8.63 18.32 4.07
CA ILE A 61 8.62 17.40 2.94
C ILE A 61 7.97 18.09 1.74
N LYS A 62 8.70 18.17 0.63
CA LYS A 62 8.20 18.61 -0.67
C LYS A 62 7.91 17.40 -1.54
N VAL A 63 6.71 17.36 -2.12
CA VAL A 63 6.27 16.33 -3.07
C VAL A 63 5.95 16.99 -4.39
N ALA A 64 6.44 16.43 -5.49
CA ALA A 64 6.14 16.88 -6.84
C ALA A 64 5.76 15.71 -7.75
N LEU A 65 4.71 15.88 -8.54
CA LEU A 65 4.27 14.92 -9.57
C LEU A 65 4.02 15.70 -10.86
N GLY A 66 4.90 15.53 -11.85
CA GLY A 66 4.89 16.37 -13.05
C GLY A 66 5.04 17.86 -12.70
N GLN A 67 4.03 18.67 -13.03
CA GLN A 67 4.00 20.11 -12.69
C GLN A 67 3.33 20.41 -11.34
N GLN A 68 2.69 19.42 -10.71
CA GLN A 68 2.02 19.62 -9.43
C GLN A 68 3.03 19.54 -8.30
N THR A 69 2.88 20.37 -7.27
CA THR A 69 3.76 20.37 -6.10
C THR A 69 2.98 20.75 -4.85
N SER A 70 3.24 20.01 -3.77
CA SER A 70 2.70 20.29 -2.43
C SER A 70 3.80 20.13 -1.38
N ILE A 71 3.61 20.74 -0.22
CA ILE A 71 4.52 20.66 0.93
C ILE A 71 3.73 20.19 2.16
N ALA A 72 4.32 19.31 2.94
CA ALA A 72 3.84 18.93 4.27
C ALA A 72 4.95 19.07 5.29
N ARG A 73 4.55 18.99 6.56
CA ARG A 73 5.45 18.80 7.68
C ARG A 73 5.14 17.47 8.35
N SER A 74 6.15 16.70 8.71
CA SER A 74 5.96 15.49 9.52
C SER A 74 5.58 15.84 10.95
N ASP A 75 4.75 14.99 11.55
CA ASP A 75 4.33 15.10 12.94
C ASP A 75 5.41 14.57 13.91
N ASP A 76 5.10 14.57 15.21
CA ASP A 76 6.00 14.12 16.28
C ASP A 76 6.37 12.62 16.14
N ASP A 77 5.51 11.83 15.48
CA ASP A 77 5.72 10.41 15.16
C ASP A 77 6.43 10.21 13.80
N GLY A 78 6.76 11.31 13.10
CA GLY A 78 7.42 11.33 11.81
C GLY A 78 6.50 11.07 10.61
N ALA A 79 5.18 10.89 10.81
CA ALA A 79 4.24 10.69 9.73
C ALA A 79 3.93 12.01 9.01
N TRP A 80 3.78 11.96 7.69
CA TRP A 80 3.40 13.11 6.88
C TRP A 80 2.46 12.70 5.75
N ALA A 81 1.63 13.64 5.30
CA ALA A 81 0.80 13.47 4.11
C ALA A 81 0.57 14.81 3.40
N VAL A 82 0.52 14.77 2.08
CA VAL A 82 0.10 15.89 1.22
C VAL A 82 -1.04 15.44 0.32
N GLU A 83 -1.80 16.42 -0.16
CA GLU A 83 -2.68 16.26 -1.31
C GLU A 83 -2.13 17.08 -2.47
N LEU A 84 -1.96 16.45 -3.62
CA LEU A 84 -1.70 17.11 -4.88
C LEU A 84 -3.05 17.32 -5.60
N PRO A 85 -3.22 18.39 -6.40
CA PRO A 85 -4.43 18.61 -7.18
C PRO A 85 -4.80 17.42 -8.06
N ALA A 86 -6.10 17.26 -8.33
CA ALA A 86 -6.59 16.22 -9.22
C ALA A 86 -5.95 16.34 -10.61
N MET A 87 -5.51 15.21 -11.15
CA MET A 87 -4.91 15.12 -12.48
C MET A 87 -5.80 14.30 -13.42
N ALA A 88 -5.77 14.66 -14.70
CA ALA A 88 -6.33 13.83 -15.75
C ALA A 88 -5.47 12.57 -15.96
N ALA A 89 -6.03 11.56 -16.63
CA ALA A 89 -5.27 10.37 -17.01
C ALA A 89 -4.05 10.74 -17.88
N GLY A 90 -2.93 10.06 -17.67
CA GLY A 90 -1.71 10.29 -18.45
C GLY A 90 -0.44 9.80 -17.76
N GLY A 91 0.68 10.33 -18.21
CA GLY A 91 2.04 9.92 -17.82
C GLY A 91 2.83 9.39 -19.02
N PRO A 92 4.04 8.84 -18.79
CA PRO A 92 4.67 8.66 -17.49
C PRO A 92 5.11 9.97 -16.84
N TYR A 93 4.95 10.05 -15.51
CA TYR A 93 5.46 11.12 -14.66
C TYR A 93 6.59 10.61 -13.76
N GLU A 94 7.35 11.55 -13.20
CA GLU A 94 8.20 11.31 -12.03
C GLU A 94 7.45 11.79 -10.78
N LEU A 95 7.37 10.95 -9.75
CA LEU A 95 7.03 11.37 -8.39
C LEU A 95 8.33 11.62 -7.62
N ALA A 96 8.61 12.88 -7.30
CA ALA A 96 9.76 13.29 -6.52
C ALA A 96 9.33 13.70 -5.11
N VAL A 97 9.93 13.10 -4.10
CA VAL A 97 9.73 13.43 -2.68
C VAL A 97 11.07 13.82 -2.09
N SER A 98 11.16 14.98 -1.45
CA SER A 98 12.42 15.47 -0.87
C SER A 98 12.18 16.15 0.46
N GLY A 99 13.08 15.90 1.41
CA GLY A 99 13.16 16.57 2.70
C GLY A 99 14.61 16.78 3.12
N GLN A 100 14.82 17.30 4.31
CA GLN A 100 16.17 17.45 4.89
C GLN A 100 16.89 16.10 5.07
N SER A 101 16.16 15.01 5.29
CA SER A 101 16.72 13.67 5.56
C SER A 101 16.99 12.85 4.30
N GLY A 102 16.55 13.29 3.11
CA GLY A 102 16.81 12.58 1.86
C GLY A 102 15.88 12.97 0.71
N ALA A 103 16.02 12.23 -0.40
CA ALA A 103 15.15 12.37 -1.56
C ALA A 103 14.86 10.99 -2.17
N ILE A 104 13.61 10.82 -2.62
CA ILE A 104 13.10 9.63 -3.31
C ILE A 104 12.55 10.08 -4.66
N ARG A 105 12.87 9.32 -5.71
CA ARG A 105 12.35 9.53 -7.07
C ARG A 105 11.76 8.22 -7.54
N LEU A 106 10.47 8.23 -7.84
CA LEU A 106 9.76 7.11 -8.44
C LEU A 106 9.44 7.45 -9.89
N GLN A 107 9.82 6.56 -10.80
CA GLN A 107 9.74 6.74 -12.23
C GLN A 107 8.61 5.94 -12.84
N ASP A 108 8.25 6.32 -14.07
CA ASP A 108 7.19 5.67 -14.82
C ASP A 108 5.86 5.63 -14.04
N VAL A 109 5.48 6.75 -13.42
CA VAL A 109 4.22 6.86 -12.67
C VAL A 109 3.09 7.23 -13.62
N LEU A 110 2.01 6.43 -13.67
CA LEU A 110 0.82 6.76 -14.45
C LEU A 110 -0.29 7.34 -13.56
N VAL A 111 -1.17 8.13 -14.17
CA VAL A 111 -2.43 8.56 -13.58
C VAL A 111 -3.56 7.94 -14.41
N GLY A 112 -4.49 7.23 -13.77
CA GLY A 112 -5.47 6.37 -14.42
C GLY A 112 -6.59 5.91 -13.48
N GLU A 113 -7.20 4.76 -13.74
CA GLU A 113 -8.14 4.12 -12.80
C GLU A 113 -7.41 3.10 -11.93
N VAL A 114 -7.71 3.08 -10.64
CA VAL A 114 -7.12 2.13 -9.69
C VAL A 114 -8.23 1.30 -9.05
N TRP A 115 -8.10 -0.02 -9.14
CA TRP A 115 -9.09 -0.98 -8.62
C TRP A 115 -8.44 -1.94 -7.64
N ILE A 116 -9.18 -2.32 -6.60
CA ILE A 116 -8.75 -3.33 -5.63
C ILE A 116 -9.35 -4.67 -6.03
N CYS A 117 -8.49 -5.64 -6.29
CA CYS A 117 -8.81 -7.04 -6.54
C CYS A 117 -8.67 -7.81 -5.23
N SER A 118 -9.75 -7.94 -4.46
CA SER A 118 -9.76 -8.73 -3.22
C SER A 118 -10.68 -9.94 -3.36
N GLY A 119 -10.37 -10.99 -2.61
CA GLY A 119 -11.11 -12.24 -2.65
C GLY A 119 -10.32 -13.39 -2.05
N GLN A 120 -10.83 -14.60 -2.27
CA GLN A 120 -10.17 -15.84 -1.91
C GLN A 120 -9.38 -16.43 -3.11
N SER A 121 -8.99 -17.70 -3.04
CA SER A 121 -8.19 -18.46 -4.01
C SER A 121 -8.54 -18.26 -5.50
N ASN A 122 -9.82 -18.05 -5.85
CA ASN A 122 -10.20 -17.79 -7.24
C ASN A 122 -9.72 -16.42 -7.76
N MET A 123 -9.62 -15.41 -6.89
CA MET A 123 -9.02 -14.12 -7.22
C MET A 123 -7.50 -14.25 -7.31
N GLU A 124 -6.88 -15.11 -6.51
CA GLU A 124 -5.43 -15.38 -6.60
C GLU A 124 -5.05 -16.12 -7.89
N TRP A 125 -5.97 -16.90 -8.46
CA TRP A 125 -5.67 -17.85 -9.55
C TRP A 125 -4.83 -17.21 -10.67
N PRO A 126 -3.61 -17.67 -10.92
CA PRO A 126 -2.69 -16.98 -11.83
C PRO A 126 -3.05 -17.23 -13.31
N VAL A 127 -2.72 -16.27 -14.19
CA VAL A 127 -2.92 -16.41 -15.65
C VAL A 127 -2.20 -17.64 -16.20
N SER A 128 -1.03 -17.99 -15.66
CA SER A 128 -0.28 -19.19 -16.07
C SER A 128 -1.01 -20.52 -15.86
N LEU A 129 -2.06 -20.53 -15.02
CA LEU A 129 -2.92 -21.68 -14.77
C LEU A 129 -4.34 -21.49 -15.34
N ALA A 130 -4.58 -20.43 -16.10
CA ALA A 130 -5.86 -20.19 -16.75
C ALA A 130 -5.97 -20.99 -18.06
N ASP A 131 -7.19 -21.08 -18.60
CA ASP A 131 -7.41 -21.61 -19.94
C ASP A 131 -6.66 -20.74 -20.98
N ASP A 132 -6.09 -21.39 -22.00
CA ASP A 132 -5.33 -20.76 -23.09
C ASP A 132 -4.11 -19.91 -22.62
N ALA A 133 -3.57 -20.19 -21.43
CA ALA A 133 -2.49 -19.43 -20.79
C ALA A 133 -1.30 -19.09 -21.71
N GLU A 134 -0.81 -20.05 -22.52
CA GLU A 134 0.32 -19.81 -23.43
C GLU A 134 0.00 -18.71 -24.45
N GLN A 135 -1.19 -18.77 -25.06
CA GLN A 135 -1.64 -17.78 -26.02
C GLN A 135 -1.83 -16.42 -25.34
N GLU A 136 -2.49 -16.40 -24.18
CA GLU A 136 -2.72 -15.18 -23.39
C GLU A 136 -1.42 -14.49 -22.97
N ILE A 137 -0.47 -15.25 -22.43
CA ILE A 137 0.83 -14.72 -22.01
C ILE A 137 1.60 -14.17 -23.21
N SER A 138 1.64 -14.90 -24.32
CA SER A 138 2.41 -14.47 -25.50
C SER A 138 1.92 -13.14 -26.11
N ARG A 139 0.62 -12.84 -25.98
CA ARG A 139 0.00 -11.63 -26.56
C ARG A 139 -0.14 -10.47 -25.58
N ALA A 140 0.11 -10.69 -24.30
CA ALA A 140 -0.14 -9.71 -23.23
C ALA A 140 0.97 -8.66 -23.14
N ASP A 141 0.96 -7.70 -24.07
CA ASP A 141 1.84 -6.52 -24.07
C ASP A 141 1.02 -5.24 -23.84
N TYR A 142 0.54 -5.08 -22.60
CA TYR A 142 -0.31 -3.97 -22.19
C TYR A 142 0.36 -3.14 -21.08
N PRO A 143 1.44 -2.40 -21.35
CA PRO A 143 2.23 -1.75 -20.30
C PRO A 143 1.49 -0.66 -19.49
N GLN A 144 0.31 -0.25 -19.95
CA GLN A 144 -0.60 0.65 -19.24
C GLN A 144 -1.50 -0.06 -18.21
N ILE A 145 -1.57 -1.39 -18.23
CA ILE A 145 -2.18 -2.22 -17.21
C ILE A 145 -1.06 -2.65 -16.26
N ARG A 146 -1.24 -2.42 -14.96
CA ARG A 146 -0.23 -2.71 -13.95
C ARG A 146 -0.83 -3.32 -12.72
N LEU A 147 -0.13 -4.29 -12.13
CA LEU A 147 -0.58 -5.01 -10.95
C LEU A 147 0.39 -4.78 -9.80
N PHE A 148 -0.14 -4.45 -8.63
CA PHE A 148 0.57 -4.53 -7.36
C PHE A 148 -0.02 -5.68 -6.55
N THR A 149 0.74 -6.76 -6.41
CA THR A 149 0.34 -7.89 -5.57
C THR A 149 0.80 -7.65 -4.14
N VAL A 150 -0.15 -7.49 -3.23
CA VAL A 150 0.10 -7.35 -1.79
C VAL A 150 0.59 -8.69 -1.27
N PRO A 151 1.83 -8.80 -0.75
CA PRO A 151 2.32 -10.07 -0.24
C PRO A 151 1.52 -10.49 0.99
N ARG A 152 1.25 -11.79 1.12
CA ARG A 152 0.52 -12.34 2.26
C ARG A 152 1.36 -12.25 3.52
N ASP A 153 0.78 -11.67 4.55
CA ASP A 153 1.38 -11.57 5.87
C ASP A 153 0.31 -11.78 6.94
N MET A 154 0.45 -12.86 7.70
CA MET A 154 -0.46 -13.19 8.80
C MET A 154 -0.05 -12.41 10.04
N ASN A 155 -0.76 -11.32 10.32
CA ASN A 155 -0.53 -10.49 11.49
C ASN A 155 -1.77 -10.31 12.36
N THR A 156 -1.58 -10.29 13.68
CA THR A 156 -2.66 -10.12 14.67
C THR A 156 -2.99 -8.65 14.96
N LYS A 157 -2.24 -7.72 14.35
CA LYS A 157 -2.41 -6.27 14.48
C LYS A 157 -2.27 -5.61 13.10
N PRO A 158 -2.95 -4.47 12.85
CA PRO A 158 -2.74 -3.70 11.63
C PRO A 158 -1.28 -3.27 11.49
N LEU A 159 -0.73 -3.48 10.30
CA LEU A 159 0.59 -2.96 9.93
C LEU A 159 0.45 -1.58 9.29
N LYS A 160 1.48 -0.75 9.44
CA LYS A 160 1.55 0.57 8.80
C LYS A 160 1.94 0.50 7.31
N ASN A 161 2.49 -0.63 6.87
CA ASN A 161 2.96 -0.88 5.52
C ASN A 161 2.83 -2.38 5.19
N THR A 162 2.84 -2.73 3.91
CA THR A 162 2.89 -4.13 3.46
C THR A 162 4.29 -4.71 3.66
N LEU A 163 4.48 -6.01 3.39
CA LEU A 163 5.81 -6.52 3.06
C LEU A 163 6.32 -5.87 1.75
N PRO A 164 7.64 -5.86 1.49
CA PRO A 164 8.19 -5.31 0.26
C PRO A 164 7.57 -5.93 -1.00
N ALA A 165 7.08 -5.08 -1.88
CA ALA A 165 6.49 -5.43 -3.18
C ALA A 165 6.65 -4.26 -4.15
N GLN A 166 6.39 -4.51 -5.44
CA GLN A 166 6.52 -3.52 -6.50
C GLN A 166 5.39 -3.68 -7.51
N TRP A 167 5.08 -2.60 -8.22
CA TRP A 167 4.19 -2.66 -9.36
C TRP A 167 4.84 -3.37 -10.54
N ALA A 168 4.12 -4.32 -11.13
CA ALA A 168 4.51 -4.98 -12.35
C ALA A 168 3.70 -4.43 -13.53
N ARG A 169 4.39 -4.08 -14.62
CA ARG A 169 3.75 -3.80 -15.91
C ARG A 169 3.20 -5.10 -16.49
N CYS A 170 2.05 -5.08 -17.14
CA CYS A 170 1.55 -6.23 -17.89
C CYS A 170 2.41 -6.44 -19.14
N SER A 171 3.12 -7.56 -19.19
CA SER A 171 3.99 -7.99 -20.28
C SER A 171 3.99 -9.52 -20.34
N PRO A 172 4.46 -10.14 -21.44
CA PRO A 172 4.58 -11.60 -21.48
C PRO A 172 5.48 -12.17 -20.38
N ALA A 173 6.40 -11.38 -19.85
CA ALA A 173 7.32 -11.81 -18.79
C ALA A 173 6.71 -11.77 -17.37
N THR A 174 5.59 -11.09 -17.17
CA THR A 174 5.03 -10.79 -15.83
C THR A 174 3.59 -11.26 -15.68
N VAL A 175 2.81 -11.23 -16.75
CA VAL A 175 1.38 -11.52 -16.73
C VAL A 175 1.05 -12.93 -16.24
N GLY A 176 1.96 -13.90 -16.43
CA GLY A 176 1.77 -15.27 -15.96
C GLY A 176 1.55 -15.39 -14.45
N ASP A 177 2.10 -14.44 -13.68
CA ASP A 177 1.98 -14.37 -12.22
C ASP A 177 0.82 -13.46 -11.76
N PHE A 178 0.12 -12.80 -12.68
CA PHE A 178 -1.00 -11.93 -12.33
C PHE A 178 -2.21 -12.78 -11.96
N SER A 179 -3.04 -12.28 -11.05
CA SER A 179 -4.42 -12.73 -10.89
C SER A 179 -5.11 -12.75 -12.27
N ALA A 180 -5.62 -13.91 -12.69
CA ALA A 180 -6.32 -14.06 -13.96
C ALA A 180 -7.59 -13.20 -13.99
N VAL A 181 -8.37 -13.22 -12.90
CA VAL A 181 -9.57 -12.39 -12.77
C VAL A 181 -9.20 -10.91 -12.82
N GLY A 182 -8.16 -10.50 -12.09
CA GLY A 182 -7.65 -9.13 -12.11
C GLY A 182 -7.19 -8.71 -13.50
N TYR A 183 -6.39 -9.54 -14.16
CA TYR A 183 -5.86 -9.28 -15.51
C TYR A 183 -6.98 -9.09 -16.53
N PHE A 184 -7.92 -10.03 -16.66
CA PHE A 184 -9.00 -9.92 -17.64
C PHE A 184 -9.95 -8.76 -17.33
N PHE A 185 -10.21 -8.49 -16.05
CA PHE A 185 -10.96 -7.30 -15.64
C PHE A 185 -10.23 -6.01 -16.04
N GLY A 186 -8.93 -5.92 -15.77
CA GLY A 186 -8.11 -4.78 -16.14
C GLY A 186 -8.01 -4.58 -17.66
N GLN A 187 -7.90 -5.67 -18.42
CA GLN A 187 -7.93 -5.64 -19.89
C GLN A 187 -9.26 -5.07 -20.39
N HIS A 188 -10.39 -5.58 -19.88
CA HIS A 188 -11.70 -5.07 -20.23
C HIS A 188 -11.86 -3.58 -19.91
N LEU A 189 -11.42 -3.14 -18.72
CA LEU A 189 -11.45 -1.72 -18.35
C LEU A 189 -10.58 -0.87 -19.28
N TRP A 190 -9.36 -1.32 -19.58
CA TRP A 190 -8.44 -0.60 -20.45
C TRP A 190 -9.01 -0.42 -21.86
N GLU A 191 -9.59 -1.47 -22.44
CA GLU A 191 -10.25 -1.44 -23.76
C GLU A 191 -11.42 -0.46 -23.81
N ASN A 192 -12.21 -0.37 -22.74
CA ASN A 192 -13.43 0.45 -22.70
C ASN A 192 -13.17 1.90 -22.28
N LEU A 193 -12.17 2.15 -21.43
CA LEU A 193 -11.89 3.47 -20.87
C LEU A 193 -10.74 4.19 -21.60
N GLY A 194 -9.81 3.46 -22.21
CA GLY A 194 -8.66 4.03 -22.93
C GLY A 194 -7.70 4.80 -22.03
N VAL A 195 -7.64 4.48 -20.73
CA VAL A 195 -6.76 5.12 -19.74
C VAL A 195 -5.92 4.07 -19.01
N PRO A 196 -4.78 4.43 -18.38
CA PRO A 196 -4.01 3.51 -17.56
C PRO A 196 -4.85 2.83 -16.48
N ILE A 197 -4.60 1.54 -16.24
CA ILE A 197 -5.31 0.75 -15.23
C ILE A 197 -4.30 0.21 -14.21
N GLY A 198 -4.49 0.59 -12.96
CA GLY A 198 -3.81 0.02 -11.80
C GLY A 198 -4.71 -0.98 -11.10
N LEU A 199 -4.19 -2.17 -10.83
CA LEU A 199 -4.86 -3.21 -10.07
C LEU A 199 -4.05 -3.46 -8.79
N VAL A 200 -4.71 -3.49 -7.64
CA VAL A 200 -4.10 -3.87 -6.37
C VAL A 200 -4.68 -5.22 -5.97
N ASP A 201 -3.91 -6.28 -6.16
CA ASP A 201 -4.30 -7.63 -5.75
C ASP A 201 -4.01 -7.83 -4.27
N ALA A 202 -5.10 -7.92 -3.50
CA ALA A 202 -5.11 -8.18 -2.08
C ALA A 202 -5.99 -9.41 -1.78
N SER A 203 -5.73 -10.50 -2.52
CA SER A 203 -6.41 -11.80 -2.40
C SER A 203 -5.65 -12.82 -1.54
N TRP A 204 -6.40 -13.81 -1.03
CA TRP A 204 -5.95 -14.80 -0.05
C TRP A 204 -6.32 -16.24 -0.40
#